data_AF-A0A1V8S965-F1
#
_entry.id   AF-A0A1V8S965-F1
#
_cell.length_a   1.000
_cell.length_b   1.000
_cell.length_c   1.000
_cell.angle_alpha   90.00
_cell.angle_beta   90.00
_cell.angle_gamma   90.00
#
_symmetry.space_group_name_H-M   'P 1'
#
loop_
_entity.id
_entity.type
_entity.pdbx_description
1 polymer ?
#
loop_
_entity_poly.entity_id
_entity_poly.type
_entity_poly.pdbx_seq_one_letter_code
_entity_poly.pdbx_strand_id
1 'polypeptide(L)'
;MYFKPRIEGRETEFEREVKIMCCIEEAGLRAKIRVPELRGFVVSGENGETLIGILVALIPSPEIGTHLESKGFWRQFELHKKWEQQVNTIVQELHAHDIVWGDVNPTNVIIDEAMNAWVIDFGGMNNVEFVDEEKRETVEGDWQGVQRLFKE
;
A
#
# COMPACT_ATOMS: atom_id res chain seq x y z
N MET A 1 -12.73 -9.98 0.90
CA MET A 1 -12.76 -8.51 1.06
C MET A 1 -12.13 -8.18 2.40
N TYR A 2 -11.45 -7.04 2.50
CA TYR A 2 -10.85 -6.53 3.73
C TYR A 2 -11.54 -5.21 4.09
N PHE A 3 -11.92 -5.06 5.35
CA PHE A 3 -12.59 -3.85 5.84
C PHE A 3 -11.57 -2.96 6.54
N LYS A 4 -11.38 -1.74 6.05
CA LYS A 4 -10.59 -0.69 6.69
C LYS A 4 -11.54 0.32 7.36
N PRO A 5 -11.63 0.33 8.70
CA PRO A 5 -12.43 1.33 9.40
C PRO A 5 -11.77 2.71 9.32
N ARG A 6 -12.59 3.75 9.31
CA ARG A 6 -12.16 5.12 9.63
C ARG A 6 -11.97 5.19 11.15
N ILE A 7 -10.74 5.39 11.59
CA ILE A 7 -10.36 5.42 13.01
C ILE A 7 -10.34 6.88 13.48
N GLU A 8 -10.85 7.12 14.69
CA GLU A 8 -10.79 8.44 15.34
C GLU A 8 -9.33 8.88 15.54
N GLY A 9 -9.02 10.12 15.17
CA GLY A 9 -7.66 10.67 15.19
C GLY A 9 -6.78 10.24 14.01
N ARG A 10 -7.33 9.52 13.03
CA ARG A 10 -6.66 9.09 11.79
C ARG A 10 -7.49 9.42 10.54
N GLU A 11 -8.32 10.46 10.65
CA GLU A 11 -9.26 10.86 9.61
C GLU A 11 -8.54 11.35 8.35
N THR A 12 -7.49 12.15 8.52
CA THR A 12 -6.69 12.68 7.40
C THR A 12 -6.07 11.56 6.59
N GLU A 13 -5.53 10.54 7.27
CA GLU A 13 -4.92 9.39 6.59
C GLU A 13 -5.97 8.56 5.85
N PHE A 14 -7.11 8.31 6.49
CA PHE A 14 -8.22 7.62 5.84
C PHE A 14 -8.71 8.39 4.59
N GLU A 15 -8.89 9.70 4.69
CA GLU A 15 -9.32 10.54 3.57
C GLU A 15 -8.30 10.58 2.44
N ARG A 16 -7.00 10.60 2.76
CA ARG A 16 -5.92 10.49 1.77
C ARG A 16 -5.96 9.15 1.05
N GLU A 17 -6.10 8.04 1.78
CA GLU A 17 -6.16 6.70 1.19
C GLU A 17 -7.34 6.58 0.23
N VAL A 18 -8.54 6.98 0.66
CA VAL A 18 -9.74 6.98 -0.18
C VAL A 18 -9.53 7.81 -1.44
N LYS A 19 -8.98 9.02 -1.31
CA LYS A 19 -8.72 9.91 -2.45
C LYS A 19 -7.77 9.26 -3.46
N ILE A 20 -6.66 8.68 -2.99
CA ILE A 20 -5.69 8.05 -3.90
C ILE A 20 -6.27 6.82 -4.58
N MET A 21 -7.02 5.98 -3.85
CA MET A 21 -7.69 4.82 -4.45
C MET A 21 -8.68 5.24 -5.55
N CYS A 22 -9.40 6.35 -5.37
CA CYS A 22 -10.23 6.93 -6.42
C CYS A 22 -9.40 7.42 -7.62
N CYS A 23 -8.27 8.10 -7.40
CA CYS A 23 -7.40 8.54 -8.49
C CYS A 23 -6.81 7.37 -9.30
N ILE A 24 -6.39 6.30 -8.62
CA ILE A 24 -5.91 5.05 -9.25
C ILE A 24 -7.00 4.46 -10.15
N GLU A 25 -8.26 4.50 -9.67
CA GLU A 25 -9.41 3.98 -10.40
C GLU A 25 -9.74 4.82 -11.63
N GLU A 26 -9.82 6.13 -11.47
CA GLU A 26 -10.10 7.09 -12.55
C GLU A 26 -9.02 7.05 -13.64
N ALA A 27 -7.76 6.84 -13.26
CA ALA A 27 -6.65 6.66 -14.19
C ALA A 27 -6.59 5.28 -14.85
N GLY A 28 -7.48 4.35 -14.50
CA GLY A 28 -7.54 3.01 -15.07
C GLY A 28 -6.32 2.14 -14.75
N LEU A 29 -5.61 2.45 -13.66
CA LEU A 29 -4.33 1.80 -13.34
C LEU A 29 -4.48 0.37 -12.82
N ARG A 30 -5.67 -0.02 -12.34
CA ARG A 30 -5.91 -1.38 -11.82
C ARG A 30 -5.63 -2.49 -12.83
N ALA A 31 -5.73 -2.20 -14.13
CA ALA A 31 -5.40 -3.17 -15.19
C ALA A 31 -3.88 -3.30 -15.44
N LYS A 32 -3.08 -2.37 -14.91
CA LYS A 32 -1.64 -2.25 -15.18
C LYS A 32 -0.78 -2.59 -13.97
N ILE A 33 -1.22 -2.24 -12.77
CA ILE A 33 -0.45 -2.36 -11.53
C ILE A 33 -1.19 -3.15 -10.45
N ARG A 34 -0.43 -3.76 -9.53
CA ARG A 34 -0.93 -4.56 -8.41
C ARG A 34 -1.13 -3.69 -7.17
N VAL A 35 -2.33 -3.14 -7.05
CA VAL A 35 -2.80 -2.33 -5.91
C VAL A 35 -4.22 -2.78 -5.52
N PRO A 36 -4.64 -2.64 -4.24
CA PRO A 36 -5.97 -3.08 -3.82
C PRO A 36 -7.10 -2.35 -4.56
N GLU A 37 -8.15 -3.09 -4.90
CA GLU A 37 -9.36 -2.53 -5.49
C GLU A 37 -10.27 -1.95 -4.40
N LEU A 38 -10.68 -0.68 -4.53
CA LEU A 38 -11.77 -0.11 -3.73
C LEU A 38 -13.09 -0.71 -4.18
N ARG A 39 -13.73 -1.50 -3.31
CA ARG A 39 -15.00 -2.21 -3.58
C ARG A 39 -16.23 -1.42 -3.16
N GLY A 40 -16.10 -0.52 -2.19
CA GLY A 40 -17.19 0.34 -1.74
C GLY A 40 -16.97 0.92 -0.36
N PHE A 41 -17.94 1.73 0.08
CA PHE A 41 -17.98 2.33 1.40
C PHE A 41 -18.90 1.54 2.32
N VAL A 42 -18.55 1.48 3.60
CA VAL A 42 -19.40 0.94 4.66
C VAL A 42 -19.82 2.10 5.54
N VAL A 43 -21.13 2.24 5.73
CA VAL A 43 -21.72 3.15 6.71
C VAL A 43 -22.73 2.34 7.50
N SER A 44 -22.52 2.21 8.80
CA SER A 44 -23.39 1.44 9.69
C SER A 44 -23.50 2.16 11.03
N GLY A 45 -24.68 2.20 11.64
CA GLY A 45 -24.85 2.87 12.92
C GLY A 45 -26.30 3.09 13.32
N GLU A 46 -26.54 3.13 14.63
CA GLU A 46 -27.80 3.54 15.25
C GLU A 46 -27.51 4.45 16.46
N ASN A 47 -28.46 5.29 16.85
CA ASN A 47 -28.42 6.08 18.10
C ASN A 47 -27.18 6.97 18.31
N GLY A 48 -26.60 7.49 17.23
CA GLY A 48 -25.50 8.48 17.28
C GLY A 48 -24.10 7.89 17.16
N GLU A 49 -23.94 6.57 17.17
CA GLU A 49 -22.68 5.91 16.83
C GLU A 49 -22.68 5.55 15.34
N THR A 50 -21.71 6.06 14.58
CA THR A 50 -21.57 5.76 13.14
C THR A 50 -20.20 5.13 12.88
N LEU A 51 -20.21 3.89 12.41
CA LEU A 51 -19.07 3.21 11.81
C LEU A 51 -18.99 3.60 10.34
N ILE A 52 -17.86 4.19 9.95
CA ILE A 52 -17.52 4.50 8.56
C ILE A 52 -16.26 3.71 8.19
N GLY A 53 -16.17 3.23 6.96
CA GLY A 53 -14.95 2.64 6.44
C GLY A 53 -15.04 2.31 4.95
N ILE A 54 -14.02 1.65 4.44
CA ILE A 54 -13.97 1.15 3.07
C ILE A 54 -13.79 -0.36 3.02
N LEU A 55 -14.36 -0.98 1.99
CA LEU A 55 -14.06 -2.36 1.61
C LEU A 55 -13.04 -2.33 0.47
N VAL A 56 -11.96 -3.07 0.66
CA VAL A 56 -10.94 -3.28 -0.38
C VAL A 56 -10.83 -4.75 -0.73
N ALA A 57 -10.29 -5.05 -1.93
CA ALA A 57 -9.96 -6.43 -2.29
C ALA A 57 -8.96 -7.00 -1.28
N LEU A 58 -9.27 -8.20 -0.76
CA LEU A 58 -8.32 -8.95 0.05
C LEU A 58 -7.32 -9.61 -0.90
N ILE A 59 -6.03 -9.46 -0.63
CA ILE A 59 -4.96 -10.11 -1.36
C ILE A 59 -4.57 -11.36 -0.56
N PRO A 60 -4.87 -12.58 -1.03
CA PRO A 60 -4.46 -13.81 -0.34
C PRO A 60 -2.94 -13.98 -0.39
N SER A 61 -2.36 -14.41 0.72
CA SER A 61 -0.93 -14.66 0.84
C SER A 61 -0.65 -16.12 1.21
N PRO A 62 0.51 -16.67 0.79
CA PRO A 62 0.99 -17.98 1.20
C PRO A 62 1.09 -18.17 2.72
N GLU A 63 1.12 -19.42 3.18
CA GLU A 63 1.29 -19.74 4.61
C GLU A 63 2.61 -19.23 5.21
N ILE A 64 3.62 -18.97 4.37
CA ILE A 64 4.94 -18.53 4.83
C ILE A 64 4.98 -17.05 5.28
N GLY A 65 3.93 -16.27 5.02
CA GLY A 65 3.84 -14.88 5.45
C GLY A 65 2.80 -14.06 4.69
N THR A 66 2.65 -12.79 5.07
CA THR A 66 1.68 -11.87 4.44
C THR A 66 2.37 -10.75 3.67
N HIS A 67 3.36 -10.11 4.30
CA HIS A 67 4.06 -8.95 3.75
C HIS A 67 5.58 -9.15 3.77
N LEU A 68 6.33 -8.30 3.07
CA LEU A 68 7.77 -8.46 2.80
C LEU A 68 8.63 -8.69 4.06
N GLU A 69 8.30 -8.05 5.19
CA GLU A 69 8.99 -8.24 6.47
C GLU A 69 8.76 -9.64 7.11
N SER A 70 7.76 -10.40 6.64
CA SER A 70 7.49 -11.75 7.16
C SER A 70 8.72 -12.64 7.00
N LYS A 71 9.15 -13.30 8.10
CA LYS A 71 10.37 -14.13 8.13
C LYS A 71 10.46 -15.16 6.99
N GLY A 72 9.31 -15.70 6.55
CA GLY A 72 9.26 -16.65 5.45
C GLY A 72 9.61 -16.04 4.09
N PHE A 73 9.26 -14.78 3.84
CA PHE A 73 9.61 -14.04 2.62
C PHE A 73 10.99 -13.39 2.70
N TRP A 74 11.36 -12.84 3.86
CA TRP A 74 12.69 -12.25 4.05
C TRP A 74 13.83 -13.22 3.72
N ARG A 75 13.62 -14.52 3.99
CA ARG A 75 14.60 -15.58 3.69
C ARG A 75 14.64 -16.01 2.22
N GLN A 76 13.77 -15.49 1.35
CA GLN A 76 13.70 -15.83 -0.07
C GLN A 76 14.53 -14.86 -0.92
N PHE A 77 15.84 -14.79 -0.65
CA PHE A 77 16.75 -13.82 -1.30
C PHE A 77 16.65 -13.84 -2.84
N GLU A 78 16.46 -15.03 -3.44
CA GLU A 78 16.31 -15.21 -4.89
C GLU A 78 15.09 -14.47 -5.48
N LEU A 79 14.07 -14.17 -4.65
CA LEU A 79 12.85 -13.47 -5.06
C LEU A 79 12.90 -11.97 -4.79
N HIS A 80 13.85 -11.48 -3.99
CA HIS A 80 13.92 -10.06 -3.63
C HIS A 80 14.08 -9.19 -4.88
N LYS A 81 14.93 -9.59 -5.82
CA LYS A 81 15.08 -8.88 -7.11
C LYS A 81 13.79 -8.84 -7.93
N LYS A 82 12.99 -9.92 -7.91
CA LYS A 82 11.68 -9.94 -8.57
C LYS A 82 10.73 -8.94 -7.92
N TRP A 83 10.65 -8.95 -6.59
CA TRP A 83 9.75 -8.08 -5.83
C TRP A 83 10.17 -6.62 -5.96
N GLU A 84 11.47 -6.32 -5.90
CA GLU A 84 12.02 -5.01 -6.16
C GLU A 84 11.61 -4.48 -7.53
N GLN A 85 11.77 -5.28 -8.60
CA GLN A 85 11.34 -4.88 -9.95
C GLN A 85 9.83 -4.62 -10.05
N GLN A 86 9.01 -5.44 -9.37
CA GLN A 86 7.56 -5.28 -9.35
C GLN A 86 7.15 -4.00 -8.60
N VAL A 87 7.70 -3.76 -7.42
CA VAL A 87 7.45 -2.54 -6.64
C VAL A 87 7.91 -1.30 -7.41
N ASN A 88 9.11 -1.31 -8.00
CA ASN A 88 9.60 -0.20 -8.83
C ASN A 88 8.65 0.10 -9.99
N THR A 89 8.15 -0.94 -10.68
CA THR A 89 7.21 -0.77 -11.80
C THR A 89 5.90 -0.15 -11.33
N ILE A 90 5.38 -0.58 -10.18
CA ILE A 90 4.15 -0.03 -9.60
C ILE A 90 4.34 1.45 -9.23
N VAL A 91 5.41 1.77 -8.50
CA VAL A 91 5.72 3.15 -8.08
C VAL A 91 5.98 4.07 -9.28
N GLN A 92 6.63 3.56 -10.33
CA GLN A 92 6.84 4.31 -11.57
C GLN A 92 5.51 4.68 -12.24
N GLU A 93 4.57 3.74 -12.34
CA GLU A 93 3.26 3.99 -12.96
C GLU A 93 2.40 4.94 -12.11
N LEU A 94 2.46 4.82 -10.78
CA LEU A 94 1.80 5.75 -9.86
C LEU A 94 2.32 7.19 -10.08
N HIS A 95 3.64 7.37 -10.08
CA HIS A 95 4.25 8.68 -10.30
C HIS A 95 3.99 9.24 -11.70
N ALA A 96 3.87 8.40 -12.72
CA ALA A 96 3.49 8.83 -14.07
C ALA A 96 2.08 9.45 -14.15
N HIS A 97 1.25 9.25 -13.11
CA HIS A 97 -0.10 9.80 -12.97
C HIS A 97 -0.21 10.78 -11.79
N ASP A 98 0.93 11.34 -11.33
CA ASP A 98 1.01 12.29 -10.22
C ASP A 98 0.49 11.72 -8.87
N ILE A 99 0.57 10.39 -8.69
CA ILE A 99 0.17 9.70 -7.46
C ILE A 99 1.42 9.30 -6.67
N VAL A 100 1.50 9.75 -5.43
CA VAL A 100 2.56 9.39 -4.46
C VAL A 100 2.03 8.31 -3.52
N TRP A 101 2.76 7.20 -3.40
CA TRP A 101 2.44 6.11 -2.46
C TRP A 101 2.41 6.65 -1.03
N GLY A 102 3.53 7.22 -0.56
CA GLY A 102 3.57 8.06 0.64
C GLY A 102 3.55 7.32 1.97
N ASP A 103 3.72 6.00 1.99
CA ASP A 103 3.98 5.21 3.22
C ASP A 103 4.81 3.95 2.89
N VAL A 104 6.01 4.17 2.34
CA VAL A 104 6.87 3.08 1.87
C VAL A 104 7.53 2.37 3.06
N ASN A 105 7.12 1.13 3.31
CA ASN A 105 7.69 0.25 4.32
C ASN A 105 7.35 -1.23 3.98
N PRO A 106 8.05 -2.22 4.56
CA PRO A 106 7.92 -3.62 4.15
C PRO A 106 6.64 -4.30 4.67
N THR A 107 5.85 -3.65 5.54
CA THR A 107 4.53 -4.15 5.92
C THR A 107 3.45 -3.74 4.92
N ASN A 108 3.72 -2.68 4.15
CA ASN A 108 2.88 -2.20 3.04
C ASN A 108 3.20 -2.84 1.67
N VAL A 109 4.05 -3.87 1.64
CA VAL A 109 4.29 -4.71 0.46
C VAL A 109 3.78 -6.12 0.72
N ILE A 110 2.62 -6.48 0.14
CA ILE A 110 2.05 -7.82 0.26
C ILE A 110 2.60 -8.74 -0.82
N ILE A 111 2.86 -10.00 -0.46
CA ILE A 111 3.22 -11.05 -1.43
C ILE A 111 2.01 -11.97 -1.61
N ASP A 112 1.52 -12.09 -2.84
CA ASP A 112 0.38 -12.94 -3.17
C ASP A 112 0.75 -14.43 -3.31
N GLU A 113 -0.27 -15.29 -3.45
CA GLU A 113 -0.10 -16.74 -3.66
C GLU A 113 0.76 -17.11 -4.88
N ALA A 114 0.83 -16.22 -5.88
CA ALA A 114 1.68 -16.36 -7.06
C ALA A 114 3.08 -15.73 -6.87
N MET A 115 3.45 -15.43 -5.62
CA MET A 115 4.73 -14.85 -5.21
C MET A 115 5.02 -13.51 -5.90
N ASN A 116 4.00 -12.69 -6.17
CA ASN A 116 4.14 -11.35 -6.71
C ASN A 116 3.91 -10.28 -5.64
N ALA A 117 4.65 -9.18 -5.74
CA ALA A 117 4.53 -8.05 -4.86
C ALA A 117 3.34 -7.15 -5.26
N TRP A 118 2.59 -6.73 -4.24
CA TRP A 118 1.52 -5.74 -4.29
C TRP A 118 1.90 -4.56 -3.40
N VAL A 119 1.62 -3.36 -3.88
CA VAL A 119 1.74 -2.13 -3.08
C VAL A 119 0.39 -1.84 -2.45
N ILE A 120 0.36 -1.70 -1.12
CA ILE A 120 -0.85 -1.40 -0.36
C ILE A 120 -0.64 -0.16 0.51
N ASP A 121 -1.73 0.31 1.12
CA ASP A 121 -1.80 1.43 2.04
C ASP A 121 -1.36 2.78 1.45
N PHE A 122 -2.36 3.64 1.25
CA PHE A 122 -2.17 5.00 0.75
C PHE A 122 -2.57 6.05 1.79
N GLY A 123 -2.63 5.65 3.07
CA GLY A 123 -3.04 6.53 4.15
C GLY A 123 -2.11 7.73 4.33
N GLY A 124 -0.86 7.61 3.91
CA GLY A 124 0.15 8.61 4.22
C GLY A 124 0.56 8.47 5.68
N MET A 125 1.82 8.09 5.87
CA MET A 125 2.52 8.03 7.14
C MET A 125 4.00 8.06 6.80
N ASN A 126 4.85 8.33 7.78
CA ASN A 126 6.27 8.20 7.57
C ASN A 126 6.86 7.16 8.49
N ASN A 127 7.49 6.15 7.90
CA ASN A 127 8.44 5.32 8.61
C ASN A 127 9.85 5.86 8.34
N VAL A 128 10.40 6.56 9.33
CA VAL A 128 11.72 7.23 9.25
C VAL A 128 12.89 6.27 8.98
N GLU A 129 12.71 4.97 9.23
CA GLU A 129 13.71 3.96 8.86
C GLU A 129 13.85 3.86 7.33
N PHE A 130 12.73 4.01 6.61
CA PHE A 130 12.66 3.86 5.16
C PHE A 130 12.68 5.20 4.41
N VAL A 131 12.05 6.24 4.95
CA VAL A 131 11.90 7.54 4.29
C VAL A 131 12.24 8.66 5.26
N ASP A 132 13.18 9.51 4.88
CA ASP A 132 13.58 10.65 5.70
C ASP A 132 12.39 11.60 5.89
N GLU A 133 12.24 12.17 7.09
CA GLU A 133 11.06 12.96 7.47
C GLU A 133 10.82 14.15 6.53
N GLU A 134 11.88 14.78 6.02
CA GLU A 134 11.78 15.88 5.07
C GLU A 134 11.30 15.46 3.67
N LYS A 135 11.27 14.15 3.38
CA LYS A 135 10.84 13.57 2.11
C LYS A 135 9.50 12.85 2.21
N ARG A 136 8.87 12.85 3.39
CA ARG A 136 7.56 12.25 3.62
C ARG A 136 6.56 12.66 2.54
N GLU A 137 5.82 11.69 2.01
CA GLU A 137 4.76 11.90 1.03
C GLU A 137 5.22 12.69 -0.21
N THR A 138 6.44 12.41 -0.68
CA THR A 138 6.99 12.93 -1.94
C THR A 138 7.43 11.82 -2.89
N VAL A 139 7.53 12.15 -4.19
CA VAL A 139 8.10 11.25 -5.21
C VAL A 139 9.52 10.82 -4.83
N GLU A 140 10.34 11.75 -4.30
CA GLU A 140 11.70 11.44 -3.86
C GLU A 140 11.70 10.49 -2.66
N GLY A 141 10.79 10.72 -1.70
CA GLY A 141 10.61 9.87 -0.53
C GLY A 141 10.23 8.45 -0.90
N ASP A 142 9.30 8.28 -1.85
CA ASP A 142 8.91 6.96 -2.32
C ASP A 142 10.09 6.19 -2.91
N TRP A 143 10.89 6.82 -3.77
CA TRP A 143 12.09 6.19 -4.34
C TRP A 143 13.16 5.88 -3.29
N GLN A 144 13.35 6.76 -2.31
CA GLN A 144 14.24 6.50 -1.19
C GLN A 144 13.77 5.28 -0.39
N GLY A 145 12.47 5.21 -0.09
CA GLY A 145 11.87 4.07 0.61
C GLY A 145 12.09 2.76 -0.15
N VAL A 146 11.81 2.74 -1.46
CA VAL A 146 12.00 1.55 -2.30
C VAL A 146 13.46 1.08 -2.29
N GLN A 147 14.42 2.00 -2.34
CA GLN A 147 15.84 1.66 -2.23
C GLN A 147 16.20 1.04 -0.88
N ARG A 148 15.57 1.47 0.22
CA ARG A 148 15.82 0.93 1.56
C ARG A 148 15.11 -0.40 1.83
N LEU A 149 13.96 -0.65 1.20
CA LEU A 149 13.18 -1.89 1.36
C LEU A 149 14.00 -3.15 1.08
N PHE A 150 14.86 -3.11 0.07
CA PHE A 150 15.64 -4.25 -0.43
C PHE A 150 17.14 -4.09 -0.14
N LYS A 151 17.51 -3.15 0.72
CA LYS A 151 18.90 -2.96 1.12
C LYS A 151 19.24 -4.02 2.18
N GLU A 152 20.02 -5.01 1.77
CA GLU A 152 20.64 -6.00 2.66
C GLU A 152 21.76 -5.40 3.52
#